data_AF-A0A7W0JXH0-F1
#
_entry.id   AF-A0A7W0JXH0-F1
#
_cell.length_a   1.000
_cell.length_b   1.000
_cell.length_c   1.000
_cell.angle_alpha   90.00
_cell.angle_beta   90.00
_cell.angle_gamma   90.00
#
_symmetry.space_group_name_H-M   'P 1'
#
loop_
_entity.id
_entity.type
_entity.pdbx_description
1 polymer ?
#
loop_
_entity_poly.entity_id
_entity_poly.type
_entity_poly.pdbx_seq_one_letter_code
_entity_poly.pdbx_strand_id
1 'polypeptide(L)'
;MVEVLMQGLTHGMAAPAMADGLQRCLETLRLHAVVVECNADQLHSVPAELRRDYGLEVTALDVAALDRNGRPPGVLRRADLLVTTPFHKKQIERLAKALGTPEVVITMCTDLFAEVGRLLPSMPVYFVVADPRFAAKLHRLFAGTAGAVNLRTLVVGQDELDAIPAGAPTYLTQLARERVGDTPLRQRILPEARVFSTESARRLLSFIVRANSEALTARKRR
;
A
#
# COMPACT_ATOMS: atom_id res chain seq x y z
N MET A 1 -2.54 20.98 10.82
CA MET A 1 -2.29 20.90 12.28
C MET A 1 -3.12 21.88 13.08
N VAL A 2 -3.13 23.18 12.75
CA VAL A 2 -3.93 24.18 13.48
C VAL A 2 -5.42 23.81 13.54
N GLU A 3 -6.00 23.29 12.47
CA GLU A 3 -7.41 22.84 12.46
C GLU A 3 -7.69 21.70 13.44
N VAL A 4 -6.79 20.73 13.56
CA VAL A 4 -6.91 19.62 14.53
C VAL A 4 -6.82 20.16 15.96
N LEU A 5 -5.94 21.14 16.19
CA LEU A 5 -5.84 21.82 17.49
C LEU A 5 -7.10 22.63 17.81
N MET A 6 -7.66 23.33 16.83
CA MET A 6 -8.91 24.08 17.02
C MET A 6 -10.08 23.13 17.30
N GLN A 7 -10.18 22.03 16.56
CA GLN A 7 -11.20 21.02 16.81
C GLN A 7 -11.06 20.41 18.21
N GLY A 8 -9.85 20.06 18.65
CA GLY A 8 -9.66 19.53 19.99
C GLY A 8 -10.06 20.52 21.08
N LEU A 9 -9.75 21.81 20.92
CA LEU A 9 -10.16 22.86 21.85
C LEU A 9 -11.68 23.00 21.92
N THR A 10 -12.37 22.97 20.77
CA THR A 10 -13.85 22.97 20.72
C THR A 10 -14.46 21.78 21.44
N HIS A 11 -13.74 20.65 21.54
CA HIS A 11 -14.17 19.46 22.27
C HIS A 11 -13.61 19.38 23.71
N GLY A 12 -13.12 20.51 24.25
CA GLY A 12 -12.66 20.60 25.64
C GLY A 12 -11.29 19.96 25.91
N MET A 13 -10.52 19.63 24.87
CA MET A 13 -9.17 19.11 25.01
C MET A 13 -8.17 20.27 25.03
N ALA A 14 -7.40 20.40 26.12
CA ALA A 14 -6.33 21.38 26.20
C ALA A 14 -5.24 21.07 25.15
N ALA A 15 -4.72 22.11 24.48
CA ALA A 15 -3.71 21.95 23.43
C ALA A 15 -2.47 21.12 23.88
N PRO A 16 -1.91 21.29 25.09
CA PRO A 16 -0.80 20.45 25.56
C PRO A 16 -1.17 18.97 25.70
N ALA A 17 -2.43 18.65 26.00
CA ALA A 17 -2.90 17.27 26.18
C ALA A 17 -3.22 16.56 24.85
N MET A 18 -3.17 17.27 23.72
CA MET A 18 -3.52 16.71 22.41
C MET A 18 -2.52 15.69 21.91
N ALA A 19 -1.23 15.89 22.18
CA ALA A 19 -0.20 14.93 21.79
C ALA A 19 -0.47 13.57 22.46
N ASP A 20 -0.70 13.57 23.78
CA ASP A 20 -1.06 12.36 24.54
C ASP A 20 -2.40 11.75 24.10
N GLY A 21 -3.36 12.60 23.71
CA GLY A 21 -4.63 12.17 23.15
C GLY A 21 -4.45 11.42 21.82
N LEU A 22 -3.71 12.03 20.90
CA LEU A 22 -3.36 11.45 19.60
C LEU A 22 -2.60 10.14 19.76
N GLN A 23 -1.58 10.11 20.62
CA GLN A 23 -0.79 8.90 20.88
C GLN A 23 -1.69 7.76 21.38
N ARG A 24 -2.56 8.02 22.37
CA ARG A 24 -3.50 7.01 22.88
C ARG A 24 -4.48 6.53 21.80
N CYS A 25 -4.95 7.41 20.92
CA CYS A 25 -5.83 7.04 19.82
C CYS A 25 -5.15 6.21 18.72
N LEU A 26 -3.81 6.13 18.72
CA LEU A 26 -3.05 5.36 17.73
C LEU A 26 -2.45 4.08 18.32
N GLU A 27 -2.10 4.07 19.62
CA GLU A 27 -1.24 3.04 20.23
C GLU A 27 -1.94 2.17 21.30
N THR A 28 -3.26 2.28 21.49
CA THR A 28 -3.99 1.48 22.50
C THR A 28 -4.00 -0.03 22.21
N LEU A 29 -4.08 -0.39 20.93
CA LEU A 29 -4.10 -1.75 20.40
C LEU A 29 -2.91 -1.96 19.48
N ARG A 30 -2.35 -3.17 19.51
CA ARG A 30 -1.43 -3.66 18.47
C ARG A 30 -2.26 -4.40 17.43
N LEU A 31 -2.68 -3.66 16.40
CA LEU A 31 -3.56 -4.20 15.36
C LEU A 31 -2.78 -5.05 14.37
N HIS A 32 -3.32 -6.22 14.02
CA HIS A 32 -2.77 -7.14 13.02
C HIS A 32 -3.53 -7.04 11.69
N ALA A 33 -2.85 -6.58 10.65
CA ALA A 33 -3.35 -6.55 9.28
C ALA A 33 -2.84 -7.73 8.45
N VAL A 34 -3.69 -8.27 7.59
CA VAL A 34 -3.29 -9.21 6.54
C VAL A 34 -3.43 -8.54 5.18
N VAL A 35 -2.30 -8.37 4.50
CA VAL A 35 -2.25 -7.86 3.13
C VAL A 35 -2.40 -9.02 2.17
N VAL A 36 -3.41 -8.97 1.31
CA VAL A 36 -3.67 -9.99 0.29
C VAL A 36 -3.44 -9.42 -1.10
N GLU A 37 -2.44 -9.94 -1.81
CA GLU A 37 -2.05 -9.48 -3.15
C GLU A 37 -1.51 -10.62 -4.02
N CYS A 38 -1.31 -10.37 -5.32
CA CYS A 38 -0.92 -11.42 -6.29
C CYS A 38 0.51 -11.32 -6.83
N ASN A 39 1.34 -10.41 -6.33
CA ASN A 39 2.71 -10.22 -6.83
C ASN A 39 3.65 -9.82 -5.70
N ALA A 40 4.92 -10.20 -5.83
CA ALA A 40 5.93 -9.99 -4.81
C ALA A 40 6.20 -8.49 -4.55
N ASP A 41 6.14 -7.65 -5.58
CA ASP A 41 6.35 -6.19 -5.42
C ASP A 41 5.36 -5.57 -4.43
N GLN A 42 4.07 -5.89 -4.55
CA GLN A 42 3.05 -5.37 -3.63
C GLN A 42 2.99 -6.13 -2.31
N LEU A 43 3.26 -7.44 -2.30
CA LEU A 43 3.43 -8.21 -1.06
C LEU A 43 4.65 -7.75 -0.24
N HIS A 44 5.58 -7.01 -0.84
CA HIS A 44 6.71 -6.39 -0.16
C HIS A 44 6.41 -4.97 0.30
N SER A 45 6.01 -4.09 -0.63
CA SER A 45 5.90 -2.65 -0.37
C SER A 45 4.71 -2.28 0.51
N VAL A 46 3.55 -2.92 0.32
CA VAL A 46 2.35 -2.61 1.12
C VAL A 46 2.58 -2.95 2.61
N PRO A 47 3.06 -4.16 2.99
CA PRO A 47 3.38 -4.43 4.39
C PRO A 47 4.48 -3.55 4.97
N ALA A 48 5.50 -3.19 4.17
CA ALA A 48 6.56 -2.31 4.63
C ALA A 48 6.00 -0.92 5.00
N GLU A 49 5.15 -0.34 4.17
CA GLU A 49 4.52 0.96 4.42
C GLU A 49 3.54 0.90 5.60
N LEU A 50 2.71 -0.15 5.71
CA LEU A 50 1.80 -0.32 6.85
C LEU A 50 2.54 -0.43 8.19
N ARG A 51 3.68 -1.12 8.24
CA ARG A 51 4.50 -1.20 9.46
C ARG A 51 5.16 0.14 9.77
N ARG A 52 5.78 0.76 8.77
CA ARG A 52 6.59 1.98 8.94
C ARG A 52 5.73 3.20 9.27
N ASP A 53 4.63 3.39 8.54
CA ASP A 53 3.87 4.64 8.57
C ASP A 53 2.61 4.55 9.46
N TYR A 54 2.14 3.33 9.78
CA TYR A 54 0.91 3.11 10.54
C TYR A 54 1.09 2.22 11.78
N GLY A 55 2.29 1.70 12.03
CA GLY A 55 2.60 0.91 13.22
C GLY A 55 1.86 -0.43 13.32
N LEU A 56 1.29 -0.94 12.23
CA LEU A 56 0.54 -2.18 12.22
C LEU A 56 1.47 -3.39 12.26
N GLU A 57 1.05 -4.46 12.93
CA GLU A 57 1.62 -5.78 12.66
C GLU A 57 1.05 -6.28 11.34
N VAL A 58 1.89 -6.80 10.45
CA VAL A 58 1.43 -7.15 9.10
C VAL A 58 1.91 -8.53 8.68
N THR A 59 1.00 -9.32 8.12
CA THR A 59 1.34 -10.53 7.37
C THR A 59 0.94 -10.38 5.90
N ALA A 60 1.85 -10.71 4.99
CA ALA A 60 1.59 -10.76 3.57
C ALA A 60 1.07 -12.16 3.18
N LEU A 61 0.04 -12.22 2.35
CA LEU A 61 -0.55 -13.45 1.87
C LEU A 61 -0.75 -13.35 0.36
N ASP A 62 -0.12 -14.24 -0.40
CA ASP A 62 -0.40 -14.34 -1.83
C ASP A 62 -1.85 -14.81 -2.03
N VAL A 63 -2.61 -14.12 -2.87
CA VAL A 63 -3.99 -14.50 -3.20
C VAL A 63 -4.11 -15.92 -3.74
N ALA A 64 -3.05 -16.45 -4.37
CA ALA A 64 -2.99 -17.83 -4.84
C ALA A 64 -3.00 -18.85 -3.68
N ALA A 65 -2.60 -18.44 -2.46
CA ALA A 65 -2.64 -19.25 -1.25
C ALA A 65 -4.02 -19.26 -0.57
N LEU A 66 -4.98 -18.45 -1.05
CA LEU A 66 -6.37 -18.59 -0.64
C LEU A 66 -6.91 -19.90 -1.22
N ASP A 67 -6.97 -20.91 -0.36
CA ASP A 67 -7.37 -22.28 -0.68
C ASP A 67 -8.64 -22.33 -1.56
N ARG A 68 -8.54 -23.00 -2.72
CA ARG A 68 -9.69 -23.27 -3.59
C ARG A 68 -10.72 -24.19 -2.92
N ASN A 69 -10.33 -24.89 -1.85
CA ASN A 69 -11.15 -25.86 -1.12
C ASN A 69 -11.90 -25.25 0.09
N GLY A 70 -11.87 -23.92 0.26
CA GLY A 70 -12.85 -23.19 1.06
C GLY A 70 -12.50 -22.95 2.54
N ARG A 71 -11.31 -23.36 3.04
CA ARG A 71 -10.87 -22.98 4.40
C ARG A 71 -9.91 -21.80 4.35
N PRO A 72 -10.24 -20.67 5.01
CA PRO A 72 -9.32 -19.53 5.07
C PRO A 72 -8.05 -19.93 5.86
N PRO A 73 -6.85 -19.62 5.35
CA PRO A 73 -5.59 -19.77 6.08
C PRO A 73 -5.70 -19.27 7.52
N GLY A 74 -5.06 -19.98 8.46
CA GLY A 74 -5.17 -19.67 9.90
C GLY A 74 -4.79 -18.24 10.26
N VAL A 75 -3.88 -17.62 9.49
CA VAL A 75 -3.49 -16.21 9.64
C VAL A 75 -4.67 -15.25 9.49
N LEU A 76 -5.63 -15.54 8.61
CA LEU A 76 -6.78 -14.66 8.37
C LEU A 76 -7.75 -14.61 9.55
N ARG A 77 -7.81 -15.68 10.35
CA ARG A 77 -8.70 -15.75 11.52
C ARG A 77 -8.25 -14.87 12.68
N ARG A 78 -6.99 -14.42 12.66
CA ARG A 78 -6.40 -13.54 13.68
C ARG A 78 -6.27 -12.10 13.19
N ALA A 79 -6.68 -11.82 11.95
CA ALA A 79 -6.59 -10.49 11.38
C ALA A 79 -7.64 -9.56 11.98
N ASP A 80 -7.22 -8.39 12.43
CA ASP A 80 -8.10 -7.28 12.76
C ASP A 80 -8.54 -6.51 11.50
N LEU A 81 -7.73 -6.60 10.44
CA LEU A 81 -7.95 -5.89 9.18
C LEU A 81 -7.44 -6.70 7.99
N LEU A 82 -8.25 -6.79 6.93
CA LEU A 82 -7.79 -7.25 5.61
C LEU A 82 -7.47 -6.05 4.72
N VAL A 83 -6.32 -6.08 4.04
CA VAL A 83 -5.88 -5.01 3.13
C VAL A 83 -5.64 -5.60 1.75
N THR A 84 -6.16 -4.95 0.72
CA THR A 84 -6.06 -5.42 -0.68
C THR A 84 -6.12 -4.25 -1.66
N THR A 85 -5.72 -4.44 -2.92
CA THR A 85 -5.99 -3.49 -4.01
C THR A 85 -7.33 -3.78 -4.71
N PRO A 86 -7.85 -2.85 -5.54
CA PRO A 86 -9.11 -3.04 -6.27
C PRO A 86 -9.17 -4.30 -7.13
N PHE A 87 -8.02 -4.81 -7.58
CA PHE A 87 -7.92 -6.03 -8.39
C PHE A 87 -8.50 -7.26 -7.70
N HIS A 88 -8.39 -7.34 -6.37
CA HIS A 88 -8.88 -8.48 -5.59
C HIS A 88 -10.08 -8.13 -4.71
N LYS A 89 -10.61 -6.89 -4.79
CA LYS A 89 -11.73 -6.41 -3.96
C LYS A 89 -12.86 -7.44 -3.84
N LYS A 90 -13.41 -7.90 -4.97
CA LYS A 90 -14.57 -8.82 -4.94
C LYS A 90 -14.28 -10.14 -4.21
N GLN A 91 -13.06 -10.63 -4.31
CA GLN A 91 -12.64 -11.86 -3.64
C GLN A 91 -12.46 -11.63 -2.13
N ILE A 92 -11.81 -10.53 -1.77
CA ILE A 92 -11.54 -10.18 -0.37
C ILE A 92 -12.80 -9.73 0.36
N GLU A 93 -13.74 -9.06 -0.30
CA GLU A 93 -15.01 -8.64 0.30
C GLU A 93 -15.84 -9.84 0.76
N ARG A 94 -15.87 -10.91 -0.05
CA ARG A 94 -16.53 -12.18 0.32
C ARG A 94 -15.85 -12.83 1.53
N LEU A 95 -14.52 -12.83 1.53
CA LEU A 95 -13.70 -13.40 2.59
C LEU A 95 -13.85 -12.63 3.91
N ALA A 96 -13.77 -11.30 3.85
CA ALA A 96 -13.98 -10.37 4.94
C ALA A 96 -15.34 -10.59 5.60
N LYS A 97 -16.40 -10.67 4.78
CA LYS A 97 -17.76 -10.97 5.24
C LYS A 97 -17.86 -12.33 5.92
N ALA A 98 -17.24 -13.37 5.35
CA ALA A 98 -17.26 -14.71 5.92
C ALA A 98 -16.52 -14.80 7.26
N LEU A 99 -15.49 -13.97 7.47
CA LEU A 99 -14.69 -13.93 8.68
C LEU A 99 -15.22 -12.95 9.74
N GLY A 100 -16.10 -12.02 9.36
CA GLY A 100 -16.45 -10.89 10.21
C GLY A 100 -15.30 -9.90 10.40
N THR A 101 -14.32 -9.91 9.50
CA THR A 101 -13.13 -9.04 9.57
C THR A 101 -13.32 -7.83 8.65
N PRO A 102 -13.09 -6.59 9.14
CA PRO A 102 -13.09 -5.39 8.30
C PRO A 102 -12.10 -5.47 7.14
N GLU A 103 -12.43 -4.86 6.00
CA GLU A 103 -11.50 -4.70 4.87
C GLU A 103 -11.23 -3.24 4.51
N VAL A 104 -10.01 -2.97 4.05
CA VAL A 104 -9.63 -1.72 3.41
C VAL A 104 -9.04 -2.01 2.03
N VAL A 105 -9.72 -1.50 1.01
CA VAL A 105 -9.22 -1.52 -0.38
C VAL A 105 -8.35 -0.29 -0.60
N ILE A 106 -7.04 -0.50 -0.72
CA ILE A 106 -6.04 0.54 -0.94
C ILE A 106 -5.82 0.79 -2.44
N THR A 107 -5.68 2.05 -2.81
CA THR A 107 -5.23 2.48 -4.14
C THR A 107 -3.83 3.05 -4.06
N MET A 108 -3.08 2.88 -5.15
CA MET A 108 -1.70 3.37 -5.20
C MET A 108 -1.64 4.90 -5.33
N CYS A 109 -0.54 5.54 -4.94
CA CYS A 109 -0.34 6.98 -5.05
C CYS A 109 -0.62 7.48 -6.47
N THR A 110 -1.62 8.34 -6.61
CA THR A 110 -2.15 8.83 -7.88
C THR A 110 -1.18 9.72 -8.63
N ASP A 111 -0.27 10.40 -7.93
CA ASP A 111 0.64 11.39 -8.53
C ASP A 111 1.66 10.70 -9.44
N LEU A 112 2.15 9.52 -9.04
CA LEU A 112 2.99 8.68 -9.88
C LEU A 112 2.26 8.27 -11.17
N PHE A 113 1.01 7.80 -11.06
CA PHE A 113 0.25 7.37 -12.22
C PHE A 113 -0.11 8.53 -13.15
N ALA A 114 -0.41 9.70 -12.58
CA ALA A 114 -0.67 10.92 -13.34
C ALA A 114 0.58 11.37 -14.11
N GLU A 115 1.75 11.34 -13.46
CA GLU A 115 3.02 11.69 -14.10
C GLU A 115 3.39 10.72 -15.22
N VAL A 116 3.24 9.40 -15.00
CA VAL A 116 3.44 8.41 -16.05
C VAL A 116 2.47 8.64 -17.21
N GLY A 117 1.20 8.90 -16.91
CA GLY A 117 0.19 9.20 -17.92
C GLY A 117 0.51 10.45 -18.75
N ARG A 118 1.18 11.44 -18.15
CA ARG A 118 1.66 12.65 -18.83
C ARG A 118 2.86 12.38 -19.74
N LEU A 119 3.75 11.47 -19.35
CA LEU A 119 4.99 11.16 -20.08
C LEU A 119 4.77 10.18 -21.24
N LEU A 120 3.88 9.20 -21.09
CA LEU A 120 3.64 8.14 -22.07
C LEU A 120 3.35 8.62 -23.50
N PRO A 121 2.59 9.71 -23.74
CA PRO A 121 2.38 10.23 -25.10
C PRO A 121 3.65 10.72 -25.80
N SER A 122 4.66 11.16 -25.04
CA SER A 122 5.83 11.87 -25.58
C SER A 122 7.09 11.01 -25.63
N MET A 123 7.22 10.01 -24.75
CA MET A 123 8.45 9.22 -24.66
C MET A 123 8.26 7.86 -23.97
N PRO A 124 9.20 6.92 -24.18
CA PRO A 124 9.27 5.69 -23.39
C PRO A 124 9.40 5.94 -21.89
N VAL A 125 8.61 5.21 -21.10
CA VAL A 125 8.68 5.22 -19.64
C VAL A 125 8.98 3.80 -19.15
N TYR A 126 10.03 3.66 -18.34
CA TYR A 126 10.52 2.37 -17.88
C TYR A 126 10.10 2.09 -16.44
N PHE A 127 9.56 0.90 -16.22
CA PHE A 127 9.30 0.32 -14.91
C PHE A 127 10.18 -0.90 -14.71
N VAL A 128 11.00 -0.87 -13.67
CA VAL A 128 11.81 -2.01 -13.24
C VAL A 128 11.15 -2.62 -12.02
N VAL A 129 10.74 -3.88 -12.15
CA VAL A 129 9.93 -4.60 -11.16
C VAL A 129 10.62 -5.90 -10.74
N ALA A 130 10.23 -6.46 -9.60
CA ALA A 130 10.80 -7.72 -9.12
C ALA A 130 9.98 -8.96 -9.52
N ASP A 131 8.71 -8.78 -9.90
CA ASP A 131 7.79 -9.85 -10.25
C ASP A 131 7.15 -9.63 -11.64
N PRO A 132 7.22 -10.62 -12.56
CA PRO A 132 6.60 -10.50 -13.89
C PRO A 132 5.07 -10.34 -13.83
N ARG A 133 4.41 -10.82 -12.77
CA ARG A 133 2.97 -10.60 -12.57
C ARG A 133 2.66 -9.12 -12.38
N PHE A 134 3.57 -8.37 -11.75
CA PHE A 134 3.41 -6.93 -11.58
C PHE A 134 3.67 -6.17 -12.89
N ALA A 135 4.65 -6.58 -13.69
CA ALA A 135 4.84 -6.05 -15.05
C ALA A 135 3.57 -6.19 -15.90
N ALA A 136 2.97 -7.39 -15.93
CA ALA A 136 1.70 -7.63 -16.62
C ALA A 136 0.55 -6.77 -16.06
N LYS A 137 0.51 -6.55 -14.75
CA LYS A 137 -0.47 -5.68 -14.08
C LYS A 137 -0.32 -4.21 -14.52
N LEU A 138 0.91 -3.71 -14.66
CA LEU A 138 1.18 -2.35 -15.15
C LEU A 138 0.68 -2.16 -16.58
N HIS A 139 0.93 -3.11 -17.49
CA HIS A 139 0.40 -3.04 -18.86
C HIS A 139 -1.13 -2.97 -18.89
N ARG A 140 -1.82 -3.73 -18.04
CA ARG A 140 -3.29 -3.65 -17.92
C ARG A 140 -3.77 -2.31 -17.36
N LEU A 141 -3.04 -1.75 -16.41
CA LEU A 141 -3.37 -0.45 -15.79
C LEU A 141 -3.29 0.69 -16.81
N PHE A 142 -2.27 0.69 -17.68
CA PHE A 142 -2.04 1.75 -18.65
C PHE A 142 -2.59 1.46 -20.05
N ALA A 143 -3.25 0.32 -20.27
CA ALA A 143 -3.74 -0.08 -21.59
C ALA A 143 -4.65 0.97 -22.25
N GLY A 144 -5.42 1.72 -21.46
CA GLY A 144 -6.30 2.79 -21.94
C GLY A 144 -5.67 4.19 -22.00
N THR A 145 -4.39 4.33 -21.66
CA THR A 145 -3.70 5.62 -21.60
C THR A 145 -3.10 5.98 -22.96
N ALA A 146 -3.18 7.24 -23.36
CA ALA A 146 -2.51 7.73 -24.56
C ALA A 146 -1.00 7.44 -24.49
N GLY A 147 -0.45 6.83 -25.54
CA GLY A 147 0.96 6.41 -25.56
C GLY A 147 1.26 5.14 -24.75
N ALA A 148 0.27 4.31 -24.40
CA ALA A 148 0.51 3.04 -23.70
C ALA A 148 1.61 2.16 -24.32
N VAL A 149 1.79 2.23 -25.65
CA VAL A 149 2.86 1.54 -26.39
C VAL A 149 4.27 1.96 -25.99
N ASN A 150 4.42 3.08 -25.28
CA ASN A 150 5.69 3.58 -24.75
C ASN A 150 5.98 3.08 -23.33
N LEU A 151 5.06 2.33 -22.70
CA LEU A 151 5.35 1.65 -21.45
C LEU A 151 6.34 0.51 -21.69
N ARG A 152 7.43 0.51 -20.93
CA ARG A 152 8.45 -0.52 -20.93
C ARG A 152 8.55 -1.09 -19.53
N THR A 153 8.43 -2.40 -19.40
CA THR A 153 8.56 -3.09 -18.11
C THR A 153 9.72 -4.08 -18.20
N LEU A 154 10.61 -4.04 -17.22
CA LEU A 154 11.77 -4.91 -17.09
C LEU A 154 11.71 -5.60 -15.72
N VAL A 155 12.00 -6.89 -15.66
CA VAL A 155 11.95 -7.73 -14.48
C VAL A 155 13.39 -8.02 -14.03
N VAL A 156 13.71 -7.65 -12.80
CA VAL A 156 15.04 -7.86 -12.21
C VAL A 156 15.40 -9.34 -12.22
N GLY A 157 16.57 -9.66 -12.80
CA GLY A 157 17.08 -11.03 -12.93
C GLY A 157 16.51 -11.80 -14.11
N GLN A 158 15.63 -11.21 -14.92
CA GLN A 158 15.14 -11.80 -16.18
C GLN A 158 15.53 -10.96 -17.38
N ASP A 159 15.45 -9.63 -17.26
CA ASP A 159 15.73 -8.69 -18.34
C ASP A 159 17.05 -7.94 -18.16
N GLU A 160 17.63 -7.49 -19.27
CA GLU A 160 18.85 -6.66 -19.29
C GLU A 160 18.54 -5.21 -18.92
N LEU A 161 18.94 -4.80 -17.72
CA LEU A 161 18.67 -3.44 -17.21
C LEU A 161 19.56 -2.36 -17.85
N ASP A 162 20.72 -2.74 -18.38
CA ASP A 162 21.66 -1.83 -19.05
C ASP A 162 21.13 -1.29 -20.38
N ALA A 163 20.04 -1.88 -20.89
CA ALA A 163 19.33 -1.41 -22.08
C ALA A 163 18.52 -0.12 -21.83
N ILE A 164 18.34 0.31 -20.56
CA ILE A 164 17.62 1.54 -20.23
C ILE A 164 18.46 2.77 -20.62
N PRO A 165 17.97 3.66 -21.51
CA PRO A 165 18.69 4.88 -21.88
C PRO A 165 18.95 5.79 -20.67
N ALA A 166 20.13 6.41 -20.60
CA ALA A 166 20.57 7.17 -19.42
C ALA A 166 19.65 8.34 -19.00
N GLY A 167 18.90 8.92 -19.94
CA GLY A 167 17.94 10.00 -19.68
C GLY A 167 16.47 9.57 -19.66
N ALA A 168 16.18 8.26 -19.74
CA ALA A 168 14.80 7.79 -19.79
C ALA A 168 14.13 7.84 -18.40
N PRO A 169 12.88 8.33 -18.28
CA PRO A 169 12.12 8.25 -17.05
C PRO A 169 12.00 6.80 -16.58
N THR A 170 12.56 6.53 -15.40
CA THR A 170 12.69 5.17 -14.87
C THR A 170 12.20 5.09 -13.44
N TYR A 171 11.30 4.15 -13.18
CA TYR A 171 10.74 3.84 -11.87
C TYR A 171 11.18 2.46 -11.44
N LEU A 172 11.69 2.34 -10.20
CA LEU A 172 11.96 1.05 -9.57
C LEU A 172 10.95 0.84 -8.46
N THR A 173 10.36 -0.35 -8.43
CA THR A 173 9.65 -0.81 -7.22
C THR A 173 10.64 -0.97 -6.08
N GLN A 174 10.15 -0.93 -4.84
CA GLN A 174 11.00 -1.08 -3.65
C GLN A 174 11.76 -2.41 -3.67
N LEU A 175 11.08 -3.53 -3.97
CA LEU A 175 11.72 -4.84 -4.04
C LEU A 175 12.73 -4.93 -5.20
N ALA A 176 12.45 -4.31 -6.35
CA ALA A 176 13.41 -4.24 -7.44
C ALA A 176 14.66 -3.44 -7.04
N ARG A 177 14.47 -2.30 -6.36
CA ARG A 177 15.57 -1.46 -5.85
C ARG A 177 16.48 -2.23 -4.90
N GLU A 178 15.90 -3.01 -3.99
CA GLU A 178 16.66 -3.86 -3.06
C GLU A 178 17.46 -4.95 -3.81
N ARG A 179 16.87 -5.57 -4.83
CA ARG A 179 17.51 -6.65 -5.61
C ARG A 179 18.59 -6.16 -6.59
N VAL A 180 18.40 -4.98 -7.15
CA VAL A 180 19.37 -4.37 -8.09
C VAL A 180 20.65 -3.96 -7.36
N GLY A 181 20.57 -3.60 -6.07
CA GLY A 181 21.74 -3.18 -5.30
C GLY A 181 22.30 -1.84 -5.76
N ASP A 182 23.61 -1.66 -5.63
CA ASP A 182 24.31 -0.40 -5.93
C ASP A 182 24.75 -0.33 -7.41
N THR A 183 23.77 -0.21 -8.30
CA THR A 183 24.02 0.02 -9.74
C THR A 183 23.88 1.50 -10.10
N PRO A 184 24.48 1.94 -11.23
CA PRO A 184 24.29 3.29 -11.76
C PRO A 184 22.82 3.66 -12.00
N LEU A 185 21.96 2.67 -12.22
CA LEU A 185 20.52 2.86 -12.37
C LEU A 185 19.90 3.53 -11.13
N ARG A 186 20.46 3.25 -9.94
CA ARG A 186 19.98 3.78 -8.66
C ARG A 186 20.10 5.31 -8.54
N GLN A 187 21.04 5.91 -9.26
CA GLN A 187 21.28 7.36 -9.27
C GLN A 187 20.30 8.11 -10.18
N ARG A 188 19.54 7.39 -11.01
CA ARG A 188 18.68 7.94 -12.07
C ARG A 188 17.19 7.79 -11.78
N ILE A 189 16.84 7.31 -10.59
CA ILE A 189 15.47 6.94 -10.25
C ILE A 189 14.73 8.16 -9.72
N LEU A 190 13.48 8.29 -10.15
CA LEU A 190 12.53 9.19 -9.52
C LEU A 190 12.33 8.85 -8.03
N PRO A 191 11.92 9.82 -7.19
CA PRO A 191 11.69 9.60 -5.77
C PRO A 191 10.78 8.39 -5.54
N GLU A 192 11.01 7.68 -4.42
CA GLU A 192 10.13 6.59 -4.03
C GLU A 192 8.72 7.14 -3.81
N ALA A 193 7.81 6.77 -4.70
CA ALA A 193 6.41 7.13 -4.55
C ALA A 193 5.85 6.35 -3.35
N ARG A 194 5.11 7.04 -2.48
CA ARG A 194 4.32 6.36 -1.45
C ARG A 194 3.42 5.32 -2.10
N VAL A 195 3.25 4.18 -1.43
CA VAL A 195 2.35 3.15 -1.90
C VAL A 195 0.92 3.66 -1.79
N PHE A 196 0.53 4.32 -0.72
CA PHE A 196 -0.88 4.71 -0.52
C PHE A 196 -1.24 6.08 -1.11
N SER A 197 -2.40 6.12 -1.78
CA SER A 197 -3.09 7.39 -2.06
C SER A 197 -3.54 8.07 -0.77
N THR A 198 -3.77 9.38 -0.82
CA THR A 198 -4.31 10.15 0.32
C THR A 198 -5.63 9.57 0.85
N GLU A 199 -6.49 9.08 -0.05
CA GLU A 199 -7.75 8.45 0.34
C GLU A 199 -7.52 7.10 1.04
N SER A 200 -6.55 6.31 0.58
CA SER A 200 -6.18 5.06 1.26
C SER A 200 -5.61 5.32 2.65
N ALA A 201 -4.73 6.32 2.77
CA ALA A 201 -4.16 6.75 4.05
C ALA A 201 -5.26 7.19 5.02
N ARG A 202 -6.24 7.98 4.54
CA ARG A 202 -7.41 8.40 5.33
C ARG A 202 -8.19 7.18 5.84
N ARG A 203 -8.53 6.23 4.96
CA ARG A 203 -9.29 5.03 5.34
C ARG A 203 -8.57 4.17 6.38
N LEU A 204 -7.25 3.99 6.22
CA LEU A 204 -6.41 3.28 7.18
C LEU A 204 -6.39 3.99 8.54
N LEU A 205 -6.12 5.30 8.57
CA LEU A 205 -6.10 6.07 9.82
C LEU A 205 -7.47 6.09 10.50
N SER A 206 -8.56 6.25 9.74
CA SER A 206 -9.93 6.20 10.30
C SER A 206 -10.22 4.84 10.95
N PHE A 207 -9.78 3.74 10.33
CA PHE A 207 -9.92 2.41 10.92
C PHE A 207 -9.14 2.30 12.25
N ILE A 208 -7.86 2.68 12.25
CA ILE A 208 -6.98 2.61 13.42
C ILE A 208 -7.52 3.43 14.57
N VAL A 209 -7.88 4.69 14.32
CA VAL A 209 -8.39 5.61 15.34
C VAL A 209 -9.70 5.08 15.94
N ARG A 210 -10.61 4.57 15.10
CA ARG A 210 -11.87 4.00 15.58
C ARG A 210 -11.63 2.79 16.50
N ALA A 211 -10.85 1.82 16.04
CA ALA A 211 -10.57 0.60 16.82
C ALA A 211 -9.93 0.90 18.18
N ASN A 212 -8.95 1.80 18.21
CA ASN A 212 -8.30 2.23 19.44
C ASN A 212 -9.24 3.00 20.38
N SER A 213 -10.07 3.89 19.83
CA SER A 213 -11.02 4.70 20.62
C SER A 213 -12.11 3.84 21.27
N GLU A 214 -12.61 2.84 20.55
CA GLU A 214 -13.57 1.85 21.07
C GLU A 214 -12.94 1.04 22.22
N ALA A 215 -11.70 0.57 22.05
CA ALA A 215 -10.98 -0.13 23.09
C ALA A 215 -10.71 0.72 24.35
N LEU A 216 -10.31 1.98 24.18
CA LEU A 216 -10.14 2.93 25.29
C LEU A 216 -11.43 3.13 26.07
N THR A 217 -12.55 3.29 25.38
CA THR A 217 -13.86 3.48 25.99
C THR A 217 -14.30 2.23 26.77
N ALA A 218 -14.07 1.05 26.21
CA ALA A 218 -14.38 -0.22 26.87
C ALA A 218 -13.55 -0.43 28.15
N ARG A 219 -12.28 -0.01 28.17
CA ARG A 219 -11.42 -0.08 29.36
C ARG A 219 -11.90 0.82 30.50
N LYS A 220 -12.43 2.01 30.21
CA LYS A 220 -12.93 2.95 31.24
C LYS A 220 -14.24 2.51 31.91
N ARG A 221 -14.98 1.59 31.28
CA ARG A 221 -16.26 1.06 31.79
C ARG A 221 -16.10 -0.19 32.67
N ARG A 222 -14.90 -0.76 32.71
CA ARG A 222 -14.53 -1.89 33.57
C ARG A 222 -13.92 -1.36 34.86
#